data_AF-A0A3D0J2D3-F1
#
_entry.id   AF-A0A3D0J2D3-F1
#
_cell.length_a   1.000
_cell.length_b   1.000
_cell.length_c   1.000
_cell.angle_alpha   90.00
_cell.angle_beta   90.00
_cell.angle_gamma   90.00
#
_symmetry.space_group_name_H-M   'P 1'
#
loop_
_entity.id
_entity.type
_entity.pdbx_description
1 polymer ?
#
loop_
_entity_poly.entity_id
_entity_poly.type
_entity_poly.pdbx_seq_one_letter_code
_entity_poly.pdbx_strand_id
1 'polypeptide(L)'
;MKLTRISGTREEVAREVAGVFAGYYGEGGEKVGPSPYVGGRKAALVALEKFSVRGYAGSRNKLGGGVSRLSFYIRHGVLGLREVAESVRQRFGESYDSLKFWQELGWRQFWQLVYGRLGQRIEEDLEPAKVNLGKDFADELPEEIRQGKTGLVCMDECVRELVETGYMHNHARMWFASYLIHFRKLGWKVGERFLYRHLLDGDPASNGLSWQWVASTFSHRPYLFNQENIQENGGKQWCERCRVKCPFAASYPELEQRLFS
;
A
#
# COMPACT_ATOMS: atom_id res chain seq x y z
N MET A 1 3.60 3.30 -35.31
CA MET A 1 3.52 2.09 -34.46
C MET A 1 2.12 1.50 -34.60
N LYS A 2 1.93 0.39 -35.34
CA LYS A 2 0.63 -0.30 -35.40
C LYS A 2 0.48 -1.03 -34.07
N LEU A 3 -0.43 -0.58 -33.21
CA LEU A 3 -0.81 -1.33 -32.02
C LEU A 3 -1.57 -2.56 -32.49
N THR A 4 -0.93 -3.73 -32.47
CA THR A 4 -1.59 -5.01 -32.66
C THR A 4 -2.59 -5.20 -31.53
N ARG A 5 -3.85 -5.43 -31.90
CA ARG A 5 -4.90 -5.64 -30.91
C ARG A 5 -4.77 -7.05 -30.37
N ILE A 6 -4.41 -7.16 -29.10
CA ILE A 6 -4.40 -8.43 -28.37
C ILE A 6 -5.84 -8.72 -27.94
N SER A 7 -6.34 -9.93 -28.22
CA SER A 7 -7.71 -10.35 -27.90
C SER A 7 -7.74 -11.81 -27.46
N GLY A 8 -8.57 -12.14 -26.48
CA GLY A 8 -8.71 -13.49 -25.94
C GLY A 8 -9.30 -13.45 -24.53
N THR A 9 -9.27 -14.59 -23.85
CA THR A 9 -9.50 -14.67 -22.40
C THR A 9 -8.46 -13.82 -21.65
N ARG A 10 -8.78 -13.50 -20.40
CA ARG A 10 -7.90 -12.68 -19.57
C ARG A 10 -6.51 -13.30 -19.40
N GLU A 11 -6.48 -14.61 -19.24
CA GLU A 11 -5.27 -15.42 -19.06
C GLU A 11 -4.44 -15.45 -20.34
N GLU A 12 -5.09 -15.54 -21.50
CA GLU A 12 -4.42 -15.47 -22.81
C GLU A 12 -3.80 -14.09 -23.05
N VAL A 13 -4.58 -13.02 -22.83
CA VAL A 13 -4.07 -11.64 -22.97
C VAL A 13 -2.91 -11.40 -22.01
N ALA A 14 -3.03 -11.82 -20.75
CA ALA A 14 -1.96 -11.68 -19.76
C ALA A 14 -0.69 -12.43 -20.18
N ARG A 15 -0.83 -13.65 -20.70
CA ARG A 15 0.31 -14.45 -21.20
C ARG A 15 0.98 -13.80 -22.40
N GLU A 16 0.20 -13.28 -23.35
CA GLU A 16 0.72 -12.61 -24.54
C GLU A 16 1.44 -11.31 -24.18
N VAL A 17 0.85 -10.47 -23.33
CA VAL A 17 1.48 -9.26 -22.79
C VAL A 17 2.78 -9.62 -22.06
N ALA A 18 2.76 -10.62 -21.18
CA ALA A 18 3.96 -11.06 -20.47
C ALA A 18 5.05 -11.54 -21.46
N GLY A 19 4.69 -12.22 -22.55
CA GLY A 19 5.61 -12.60 -23.61
C GLY A 19 6.20 -11.42 -24.37
N VAL A 20 5.39 -10.41 -24.71
CA VAL A 20 5.84 -9.17 -25.38
C VAL A 20 6.82 -8.39 -24.50
N PHE A 21 6.59 -8.36 -23.19
CA PHE A 21 7.43 -7.67 -22.22
C PHE A 21 8.51 -8.57 -21.60
N ALA A 22 8.65 -9.81 -22.05
CA ALA A 22 9.67 -10.73 -21.55
C ALA A 22 11.07 -10.17 -21.82
N GLY A 23 11.92 -10.12 -20.79
CA GLY A 23 13.26 -9.54 -20.87
C GLY A 23 13.34 -8.02 -20.64
N TYR A 24 12.22 -7.29 -20.65
CA TYR A 24 12.18 -5.89 -20.22
C TYR A 24 12.01 -5.72 -18.71
N TYR A 25 11.47 -6.74 -18.04
CA TYR A 25 11.38 -6.84 -16.58
C TYR A 25 12.24 -8.03 -16.13
N GLY A 26 13.35 -7.75 -15.43
CA GLY A 26 14.47 -8.67 -15.20
C GLY A 26 14.26 -9.79 -14.17
N GLU A 27 13.04 -10.12 -13.76
CA GLU A 27 12.80 -11.16 -12.74
C GLU A 27 11.64 -12.07 -13.17
N GLY A 28 11.90 -12.96 -14.12
CA GLY A 28 11.04 -14.10 -14.43
C GLY A 28 11.24 -15.20 -13.40
N GLY A 29 10.54 -15.11 -12.25
CA GLY A 29 10.68 -16.10 -11.16
C GLY A 29 9.38 -16.79 -10.74
N GLU A 30 8.24 -16.09 -10.76
CA GLU A 30 6.98 -16.66 -10.27
C GLU A 30 5.90 -16.67 -11.35
N LYS A 31 5.07 -17.72 -11.34
CA LYS A 31 3.83 -17.77 -12.13
C LYS A 31 2.86 -16.71 -11.57
N VAL A 32 3.02 -15.47 -12.01
CA VAL A 32 2.07 -14.41 -11.67
C VAL A 32 0.82 -14.62 -12.53
N GLY A 33 -0.25 -15.08 -11.89
CA GLY A 33 -1.58 -15.11 -12.50
C GLY A 33 -2.14 -13.70 -12.67
N PRO A 34 -3.16 -13.50 -13.52
CA PRO A 34 -3.84 -12.22 -13.56
C PRO A 34 -4.45 -11.91 -12.18
N SER A 35 -4.25 -10.67 -11.70
CA SER A 35 -4.87 -10.16 -10.46
C SER A 35 -6.38 -10.48 -10.40
N PRO A 36 -7.06 -10.63 -9.26
CA PRO A 36 -8.52 -10.74 -9.25
C PRO A 36 -9.23 -9.45 -9.71
N TYR A 37 -8.55 -8.28 -9.71
CA TYR A 37 -9.15 -7.00 -10.10
C TYR A 37 -9.18 -6.82 -11.62
N VAL A 38 -10.36 -6.57 -12.16
CA VAL A 38 -10.56 -6.34 -13.60
C VAL A 38 -10.31 -4.87 -13.92
N GLY A 39 -9.41 -4.60 -14.87
CA GLY A 39 -9.11 -3.24 -15.33
C GLY A 39 -10.16 -2.64 -16.26
N GLY A 40 -9.97 -1.36 -16.60
CA GLY A 40 -10.76 -0.65 -17.61
C GLY A 40 -12.00 0.07 -17.07
N ARG A 41 -12.50 1.01 -17.88
CA ARG A 41 -13.53 1.98 -17.50
C ARG A 41 -14.83 1.34 -17.02
N LYS A 42 -15.30 0.29 -17.71
CA LYS A 42 -16.54 -0.41 -17.33
C LYS A 42 -16.44 -1.02 -15.94
N ALA A 43 -15.35 -1.72 -15.63
CA ALA A 43 -15.12 -2.31 -14.31
C ALA A 43 -14.97 -1.23 -13.23
N ALA A 44 -14.29 -0.13 -13.55
CA ALA A 44 -14.11 1.00 -12.65
C ALA A 44 -15.43 1.66 -12.25
N LEU A 45 -16.34 1.88 -13.20
CA LEU A 45 -17.67 2.45 -12.93
C LEU A 45 -18.52 1.51 -12.07
N VAL A 46 -18.48 0.20 -12.33
CA VAL A 46 -19.15 -0.80 -11.48
C VAL A 46 -18.58 -0.78 -10.04
N ALA A 47 -17.27 -0.66 -9.89
CA ALA A 47 -16.64 -0.56 -8.57
C ALA A 47 -17.05 0.73 -7.83
N LEU A 48 -17.07 1.88 -8.54
CA LEU A 48 -17.51 3.16 -7.99
C LEU A 48 -18.99 3.11 -7.55
N GLU A 49 -19.86 2.53 -8.37
CA GLU A 49 -21.27 2.35 -8.06
C GLU A 49 -21.49 1.44 -6.84
N LYS A 50 -20.72 0.35 -6.72
CA LYS A 50 -20.79 -0.54 -5.56
C LYS A 50 -20.29 0.10 -4.26
N PHE A 51 -19.35 1.04 -4.34
CA PHE A 51 -18.81 1.69 -3.15
C PHE A 51 -19.89 2.53 -2.45
N SER A 52 -19.97 2.37 -1.13
CA SER A 52 -20.79 3.17 -0.22
C SER A 52 -19.89 3.84 0.80
N VAL A 53 -20.05 5.16 0.97
CA VAL A 53 -19.28 5.91 1.96
C VAL A 53 -19.85 5.78 3.38
N ARG A 54 -21.07 5.26 3.55
CA ARG A 54 -21.71 5.18 4.88
C ARG A 54 -20.88 4.31 5.83
N GLY A 55 -20.56 4.85 7.01
CA GLY A 55 -19.71 4.19 8.00
C GLY A 55 -18.21 4.18 7.65
N TYR A 56 -17.79 4.91 6.62
CA TYR A 56 -16.40 4.99 6.19
C TYR A 56 -15.48 5.47 7.32
N ALA A 57 -15.87 6.54 8.03
CA ALA A 57 -15.04 7.15 9.06
C ALA A 57 -14.67 6.17 10.19
N GLY A 58 -15.62 5.34 10.61
CA GLY A 58 -15.42 4.37 11.70
C GLY A 58 -14.83 3.02 11.28
N SER A 59 -14.72 2.75 9.97
CA SER A 59 -14.30 1.43 9.47
C SER A 59 -13.06 1.44 8.57
N ARG A 60 -12.67 2.58 7.98
CA ARG A 60 -11.56 2.71 7.01
C ARG A 60 -10.21 2.14 7.43
N ASN A 61 -9.95 2.00 8.73
CA ASN A 61 -8.68 1.46 9.24
C ASN A 61 -8.73 -0.06 9.47
N LYS A 62 -9.93 -0.64 9.51
CA LYS A 62 -10.15 -2.07 9.70
C LYS A 62 -9.93 -2.80 8.36
N LEU A 63 -9.20 -3.91 8.35
CA LEU A 63 -8.93 -4.68 7.11
C LEU A 63 -10.20 -5.10 6.35
N GLY A 64 -11.28 -5.41 7.08
CA GLY A 64 -12.60 -5.72 6.52
C GLY A 64 -13.55 -4.52 6.43
N GLY A 65 -13.04 -3.30 6.61
CA GLY A 65 -13.82 -2.07 6.58
C GLY A 65 -14.32 -1.69 5.20
N GLY A 66 -15.28 -0.76 5.15
CA GLY A 66 -15.87 -0.28 3.91
C GLY A 66 -14.94 0.67 3.15
N VAL A 67 -13.96 0.15 2.43
CA VAL A 67 -13.05 0.93 1.57
C VAL A 67 -13.42 0.82 0.10
N SER A 68 -13.08 1.85 -0.69
CA SER A 68 -13.54 1.96 -2.09
C SER A 68 -12.84 1.00 -3.05
N ARG A 69 -11.58 0.64 -2.76
CA ARG A 69 -10.70 -0.11 -3.67
C ARG A 69 -10.65 0.51 -5.08
N LEU A 70 -10.69 1.85 -5.15
CA LEU A 70 -10.64 2.61 -6.41
C LEU A 70 -9.24 3.10 -6.79
N SER A 71 -8.25 2.94 -5.91
CA SER A 71 -6.91 3.50 -6.05
C SER A 71 -6.21 3.11 -7.36
N PHE A 72 -6.31 1.84 -7.78
CA PHE A 72 -5.70 1.38 -9.03
C PHE A 72 -6.42 1.93 -10.28
N TYR A 73 -7.73 2.20 -10.24
CA TYR A 73 -8.39 2.91 -11.33
C TYR A 73 -8.01 4.39 -11.39
N ILE A 74 -7.88 5.03 -10.23
CA ILE A 74 -7.48 6.43 -10.10
C ILE A 74 -6.03 6.62 -10.58
N ARG A 75 -5.12 5.72 -10.17
CA ARG A 75 -3.70 5.75 -10.55
C ARG A 75 -3.48 5.78 -12.06
N HIS A 76 -4.29 5.01 -12.79
CA HIS A 76 -4.18 4.86 -14.25
C HIS A 76 -5.09 5.84 -15.01
N GLY A 77 -5.68 6.84 -14.34
CA GLY A 77 -6.55 7.84 -14.98
C GLY A 77 -7.87 7.27 -15.51
N VAL A 78 -8.22 6.03 -15.15
CA VAL A 78 -9.49 5.38 -15.54
C VAL A 78 -10.66 6.04 -14.81
N LEU A 79 -10.44 6.51 -13.58
CA LEU A 79 -11.35 7.38 -12.82
C LEU A 79 -10.62 8.65 -12.41
N GLY A 80 -11.29 9.79 -12.48
CA GLY A 80 -10.77 11.06 -11.95
C GLY A 80 -11.09 11.26 -10.46
N LEU A 81 -10.23 11.95 -9.71
CA LEU A 81 -10.51 12.29 -8.31
C LEU A 81 -11.81 13.10 -8.15
N ARG A 82 -12.02 14.11 -9.00
CA ARG A 82 -13.24 14.92 -9.01
C ARG A 82 -14.47 14.09 -9.34
N GLU A 83 -14.37 13.21 -10.32
CA GLU A 83 -15.46 12.30 -10.69
C GLU A 83 -15.90 11.43 -9.51
N VAL A 84 -14.93 10.81 -8.82
CA VAL A 84 -15.20 9.98 -7.63
C VAL A 84 -15.81 10.81 -6.50
N ALA A 85 -15.26 12.00 -6.24
CA ALA A 85 -15.77 12.91 -5.21
C ALA A 85 -17.22 13.33 -5.48
N GLU A 86 -17.52 13.71 -6.73
CA GLU A 86 -18.85 14.13 -7.16
C GLU A 86 -19.86 12.98 -7.12
N SER A 87 -19.46 11.76 -7.50
CA SER A 87 -20.32 10.58 -7.35
C SER A 87 -20.72 10.34 -5.90
N VAL A 88 -19.77 10.49 -4.96
CA VAL A 88 -20.07 10.39 -3.52
C VAL A 88 -20.99 11.51 -3.07
N ARG A 89 -20.72 12.76 -3.49
CA ARG A 89 -21.56 13.93 -3.17
C ARG A 89 -23.00 13.75 -3.63
N GLN A 90 -23.20 13.29 -4.86
CA GLN A 90 -24.53 13.09 -5.44
C GLN A 90 -25.32 11.97 -4.74
N ARG A 91 -24.64 10.88 -4.36
CA ARG A 91 -25.30 9.68 -3.80
C ARG A 91 -25.50 9.73 -2.29
N PHE A 92 -24.63 10.44 -1.57
CA PHE A 92 -24.57 10.41 -0.10
C PHE A 92 -24.58 11.79 0.56
N GLY A 93 -24.51 12.88 -0.22
CA GLY A 93 -24.45 14.23 0.29
C GLY A 93 -23.14 14.55 1.02
N GLU A 94 -23.16 15.64 1.78
CA GLU A 94 -22.03 16.17 2.54
C GLU A 94 -22.02 15.64 3.99
N SER A 95 -21.99 14.31 4.14
CA SER A 95 -21.91 13.67 5.45
C SER A 95 -20.49 13.71 6.05
N TYR A 96 -20.37 13.44 7.35
CA TYR A 96 -19.06 13.27 8.00
C TYR A 96 -18.22 12.17 7.35
N ASP A 97 -18.86 11.06 6.95
CA ASP A 97 -18.21 9.99 6.20
C ASP A 97 -17.72 10.46 4.83
N SER A 98 -18.54 11.23 4.09
CA SER A 98 -18.15 11.84 2.81
C SER A 98 -16.93 12.73 2.98
N LEU A 99 -16.92 13.58 4.01
CA LEU A 99 -15.79 14.44 4.34
C LEU A 99 -14.51 13.63 4.62
N LYS A 100 -14.62 12.57 5.43
CA LYS A 100 -13.47 11.69 5.71
C LYS A 100 -12.96 10.98 4.48
N PHE A 101 -13.83 10.57 3.56
CA PHE A 101 -13.41 9.99 2.29
C PHE A 101 -12.74 11.01 1.36
N TRP A 102 -13.27 12.23 1.27
CA TRP A 102 -12.66 13.30 0.47
C TRP A 102 -11.30 13.73 1.01
N GLN A 103 -11.06 13.66 2.33
CA GLN A 103 -9.73 13.87 2.90
C GLN A 103 -8.69 12.88 2.34
N GLU A 104 -9.07 11.62 2.13
CA GLU A 104 -8.17 10.62 1.52
C GLU A 104 -7.92 10.89 0.03
N LEU A 105 -8.92 11.37 -0.71
CA LEU A 105 -8.70 11.88 -2.07
C LEU A 105 -7.79 13.11 -2.06
N GLY A 106 -7.91 13.95 -1.03
CA GLY A 106 -7.05 15.10 -0.77
C GLY A 106 -5.59 14.70 -0.54
N TRP A 107 -5.33 13.66 0.26
CA TRP A 107 -4.00 13.10 0.43
C TRP A 107 -3.39 12.66 -0.90
N ARG A 108 -4.18 11.96 -1.74
CA ARG A 108 -3.73 11.59 -3.09
C ARG A 108 -3.35 12.81 -3.93
N GLN A 109 -4.16 13.86 -3.92
CA GLN A 109 -3.85 15.10 -4.63
C GLN A 109 -2.61 15.80 -4.06
N PHE A 110 -2.48 15.86 -2.74
CA PHE A 110 -1.34 16.47 -2.06
C PHE A 110 -0.02 15.79 -2.46
N TRP A 111 0.02 14.46 -2.49
CA TRP A 111 1.19 13.72 -2.97
C TRP A 111 1.60 14.07 -4.39
N GLN A 112 0.63 14.21 -5.30
CA GLN A 112 0.92 14.62 -6.67
C GLN A 112 1.47 16.06 -6.75
N LEU A 113 0.96 16.98 -5.92
CA LEU A 113 1.47 18.35 -5.86
C LEU A 113 2.91 18.40 -5.32
N VAL A 114 3.21 17.62 -4.27
CA VAL A 114 4.57 17.51 -3.73
C VAL A 114 5.52 16.96 -4.80
N TYR A 115 5.12 15.90 -5.50
CA TYR A 115 5.94 15.33 -6.57
C TYR A 115 6.13 16.31 -7.73
N GLY A 116 5.07 17.00 -8.17
CA GLY A 116 5.17 18.04 -9.20
C GLY A 116 6.10 19.19 -8.81
N ARG A 117 6.24 19.49 -7.51
CA ARG A 117 7.11 20.55 -6.99
C ARG A 117 8.56 20.10 -6.81
N LEU A 118 8.77 18.88 -6.34
CA LEU A 118 10.08 18.38 -5.90
C LEU A 118 10.76 17.46 -6.93
N GLY A 119 10.01 16.90 -7.88
CA GLY A 119 10.52 15.95 -8.87
C GLY A 119 11.19 14.74 -8.19
N GLN A 120 12.35 14.34 -8.69
CA GLN A 120 13.12 13.20 -8.17
C GLN A 120 13.64 13.38 -6.74
N ARG A 121 13.55 14.58 -6.15
CA ARG A 121 13.96 14.78 -4.74
C ARG A 121 13.16 13.91 -3.77
N ILE A 122 11.97 13.43 -4.15
CA ILE A 122 11.17 12.48 -3.35
C ILE A 122 11.77 11.06 -3.28
N GLU A 123 12.77 10.74 -4.09
CA GLU A 123 13.49 9.46 -4.06
C GLU A 123 14.55 9.42 -2.95
N GLU A 124 14.78 10.56 -2.30
CA GLU A 124 15.70 10.76 -1.21
C GLU A 124 14.97 11.27 0.04
N ASP A 125 15.64 11.19 1.19
CA ASP A 125 15.10 11.73 2.44
C ASP A 125 14.87 13.24 2.30
N LEU A 126 13.59 13.65 2.42
CA LEU A 126 13.21 15.06 2.37
C LEU A 126 13.68 15.83 3.60
N GLU A 127 13.65 15.17 4.76
CA GLU A 127 14.15 15.68 6.03
C GLU A 127 14.95 14.59 6.76
N PRO A 128 15.86 14.96 7.68
CA PRO A 128 16.43 14.00 8.61
C PRO A 128 15.35 13.29 9.43
N ALA A 129 15.51 11.98 9.62
CA ALA A 129 14.64 11.18 10.46
C ALA A 129 14.62 11.71 11.90
N LYS A 130 13.47 11.64 12.56
CA LYS A 130 13.28 12.17 13.93
C LYS A 130 13.75 11.19 15.02
N VAL A 131 14.20 10.02 14.61
CA VAL A 131 14.67 8.92 15.45
C VAL A 131 15.87 8.24 14.80
N ASN A 132 16.65 7.50 15.59
CA ASN A 132 17.74 6.71 15.06
C ASN A 132 17.20 5.48 14.28
N LEU A 133 17.28 5.53 12.96
CA LEU A 133 16.88 4.41 12.09
C LEU A 133 18.00 3.38 11.88
N GLY A 134 19.22 3.68 12.33
CA GLY A 134 20.42 2.93 11.98
C GLY A 134 21.11 3.50 10.72
N LYS A 135 22.18 2.83 10.33
CA LYS A 135 22.99 3.14 9.13
C LYS A 135 23.35 1.82 8.44
N ASP A 136 23.92 1.91 7.24
CA ASP A 136 24.41 0.76 6.47
C ASP A 136 23.31 -0.26 6.16
N PHE A 137 22.18 0.23 5.65
CA PHE A 137 21.04 -0.60 5.27
C PHE A 137 21.39 -1.55 4.12
N ALA A 138 20.83 -2.76 4.15
CA ALA A 138 20.89 -3.68 3.03
C ALA A 138 20.23 -3.07 1.78
N ASP A 139 20.78 -3.37 0.60
CA ASP A 139 20.24 -2.90 -0.68
C ASP A 139 19.02 -3.71 -1.14
N GLU A 140 18.83 -4.92 -0.59
CA GLU A 140 17.79 -5.86 -0.99
C GLU A 140 16.89 -6.26 0.18
N LEU A 141 15.65 -6.62 -0.16
CA LEU A 141 14.68 -7.09 0.83
C LEU A 141 15.06 -8.53 1.24
N PRO A 142 15.21 -8.84 2.53
CA PRO A 142 15.50 -10.20 2.97
C PRO A 142 14.51 -11.22 2.40
N GLU A 143 15.04 -12.36 1.96
CA GLU A 143 14.28 -13.34 1.18
C GLU A 143 13.07 -13.88 1.94
N GLU A 144 13.18 -14.08 3.26
CA GLU A 144 12.07 -14.55 4.09
C GLU A 144 10.94 -13.52 4.18
N ILE A 145 11.24 -12.23 4.07
CA ILE A 145 10.22 -11.17 3.98
C ILE A 145 9.64 -11.18 2.57
N ARG A 146 10.50 -11.19 1.54
CA ARG A 146 10.09 -11.14 0.13
C ARG A 146 9.12 -12.28 -0.23
N GLN A 147 9.34 -13.47 0.34
CA GLN A 147 8.48 -14.65 0.15
C GLN A 147 7.28 -14.73 1.12
N GLY A 148 7.15 -13.82 2.10
CA GLY A 148 6.11 -13.90 3.13
C GLY A 148 6.25 -15.15 4.02
N LYS A 149 7.48 -15.46 4.45
CA LYS A 149 7.83 -16.63 5.29
C LYS A 149 8.57 -16.22 6.56
N THR A 150 8.20 -15.09 7.14
CA THR A 150 8.81 -14.57 8.37
C THR A 150 8.34 -15.31 9.63
N GLY A 151 7.21 -16.03 9.54
CA GLY A 151 6.52 -16.64 10.68
C GLY A 151 5.61 -15.66 11.43
N LEU A 152 5.69 -14.37 11.13
CA LEU A 152 4.76 -13.34 11.58
C LEU A 152 3.58 -13.34 10.63
N VAL A 153 2.53 -14.11 10.96
CA VAL A 153 1.35 -14.30 10.12
C VAL A 153 0.80 -12.97 9.58
N CYS A 154 0.76 -11.89 10.38
CA CYS A 154 0.30 -10.59 9.90
C CYS A 154 1.16 -9.99 8.77
N MET A 155 2.49 -10.15 8.82
CA MET A 155 3.40 -9.65 7.78
C MET A 155 3.39 -10.56 6.56
N ASP A 156 3.36 -11.88 6.78
CA ASP A 156 3.29 -12.90 5.74
C ASP A 156 2.00 -12.76 4.91
N GLU A 157 0.87 -12.47 5.58
CA GLU A 157 -0.42 -12.20 4.95
C GLU A 157 -0.43 -10.90 4.14
N CYS A 158 0.28 -9.85 4.59
CA CYS A 158 0.44 -8.62 3.79
C CYS A 158 1.17 -8.92 2.47
N VAL A 159 2.29 -9.65 2.54
CA VAL A 159 3.06 -10.02 1.34
C VAL A 159 2.23 -10.90 0.41
N ARG A 160 1.51 -11.88 0.96
CA ARG A 160 0.63 -12.75 0.19
C ARG A 160 -0.48 -11.99 -0.52
N GLU A 161 -1.24 -11.12 0.17
CA GLU A 161 -2.29 -10.30 -0.44
C GLU A 161 -1.71 -9.43 -1.57
N LEU A 162 -0.55 -8.80 -1.32
CA LEU A 162 0.11 -7.94 -2.28
C LEU A 162 0.54 -8.69 -3.54
N VAL A 163 1.23 -9.81 -3.40
CA VAL A 163 1.77 -10.57 -4.55
C VAL A 163 0.65 -11.26 -5.33
N GLU A 164 -0.33 -11.86 -4.64
CA GLU A 164 -1.44 -12.58 -5.29
C GLU A 164 -2.44 -11.63 -5.96
N THR A 165 -2.69 -10.46 -5.36
CA THR A 165 -3.78 -9.59 -5.82
C THR A 165 -3.34 -8.27 -6.45
N GLY A 166 -2.12 -7.82 -6.15
CA GLY A 166 -1.63 -6.49 -6.49
C GLY A 166 -2.28 -5.37 -5.68
N TYR A 167 -2.88 -5.69 -4.54
CA TYR A 167 -3.49 -4.75 -3.61
C TYR A 167 -3.05 -5.06 -2.18
N MET A 168 -2.94 -4.01 -1.37
CA MET A 168 -2.79 -4.11 0.07
C MET A 168 -3.60 -2.99 0.73
N HIS A 169 -4.31 -3.30 1.81
CA HIS A 169 -5.05 -2.30 2.59
C HIS A 169 -4.12 -1.21 3.15
N ASN A 170 -4.55 0.06 3.21
CA ASN A 170 -3.68 1.17 3.65
C ASN A 170 -3.05 0.93 5.03
N HIS A 171 -3.86 0.49 6.00
CA HIS A 171 -3.37 0.22 7.35
C HIS A 171 -2.35 -0.94 7.39
N ALA A 172 -2.54 -1.95 6.54
CA ALA A 172 -1.57 -3.03 6.36
C ALA A 172 -0.25 -2.53 5.72
N ARG A 173 -0.31 -1.59 4.76
CA ARG A 173 0.88 -0.95 4.20
C ARG A 173 1.67 -0.22 5.28
N MET A 174 0.99 0.51 6.16
CA MET A 174 1.62 1.22 7.28
C MET A 174 2.27 0.26 8.27
N TRP A 175 1.61 -0.84 8.64
CA TRP A 175 2.20 -1.88 9.48
C TRP A 175 3.42 -2.51 8.84
N PHE A 176 3.33 -2.92 7.58
CA PHE A 176 4.43 -3.54 6.86
C PHE A 176 5.63 -2.58 6.75
N ALA A 177 5.38 -1.32 6.40
CA ALA A 177 6.43 -0.30 6.34
C ALA A 177 7.10 -0.08 7.70
N SER A 178 6.31 0.05 8.77
CA SER A 178 6.81 0.21 10.13
C SER A 178 7.61 -1.01 10.59
N TYR A 179 7.17 -2.23 10.24
CA TYR A 179 7.91 -3.47 10.48
C TYR A 179 9.27 -3.46 9.80
N LEU A 180 9.33 -3.13 8.51
CA LEU A 180 10.61 -3.10 7.77
C LEU A 180 11.56 -2.03 8.32
N ILE A 181 11.07 -0.81 8.48
CA ILE A 181 11.92 0.32 8.88
C ILE A 181 12.36 0.17 10.34
N HIS A 182 11.40 0.01 11.26
CA HIS A 182 11.69 0.20 12.68
C HIS A 182 12.09 -1.10 13.37
N PHE A 183 11.48 -2.24 13.01
CA PHE A 183 11.74 -3.53 13.65
C PHE A 183 12.84 -4.33 12.95
N ARG A 184 12.88 -4.29 11.61
CA ARG A 184 13.91 -4.99 10.82
C ARG A 184 15.11 -4.12 10.49
N LYS A 185 15.06 -2.82 10.79
CA LYS A 185 16.15 -1.86 10.55
C LYS A 185 16.58 -1.84 9.08
N LEU A 186 15.60 -1.83 8.19
CA LEU A 186 15.82 -1.72 6.75
C LEU A 186 15.58 -0.29 6.28
N GLY A 187 16.31 0.12 5.24
CA GLY A 187 16.07 1.39 4.57
C GLY A 187 14.69 1.40 3.90
N TRP A 188 13.95 2.50 4.03
CA TRP A 188 12.58 2.59 3.49
C TRP A 188 12.52 2.36 1.98
N LYS A 189 13.57 2.71 1.24
CA LYS A 189 13.67 2.54 -0.22
C LYS A 189 13.54 1.08 -0.66
N VAL A 190 14.01 0.13 0.14
CA VAL A 190 13.94 -1.30 -0.19
C VAL A 190 12.49 -1.78 -0.17
N GLY A 191 11.75 -1.43 0.89
CA GLY A 191 10.34 -1.75 1.01
C GLY A 191 9.47 -0.98 0.01
N GLU A 192 9.83 0.28 -0.27
CA GLU A 192 9.18 1.11 -1.28
C GLU A 192 9.22 0.45 -2.65
N ARG A 193 10.40 0.02 -3.12
CA ARG A 193 10.56 -0.66 -4.41
C ARG A 193 9.77 -1.95 -4.48
N PHE A 194 9.76 -2.72 -3.39
CA PHE A 194 9.00 -3.96 -3.31
C PHE A 194 7.49 -3.70 -3.46
N LEU A 195 6.93 -2.77 -2.68
CA LEU A 195 5.52 -2.41 -2.80
C LEU A 195 5.20 -1.82 -4.18
N TYR A 196 6.04 -0.92 -4.69
CA TYR A 196 5.83 -0.28 -5.99
C TYR A 196 5.71 -1.30 -7.12
N ARG A 197 6.56 -2.34 -7.10
CA ARG A 197 6.58 -3.39 -8.12
C ARG A 197 5.32 -4.24 -8.14
N HIS A 198 4.72 -4.51 -6.97
CA HIS A 198 3.57 -5.42 -6.87
C HIS A 198 2.22 -4.69 -6.84
N LEU A 199 2.17 -3.42 -6.43
CA LEU A 199 0.92 -2.67 -6.35
C LEU A 199 0.38 -2.28 -7.74
N LEU A 200 -0.88 -2.64 -8.02
CA LEU A 200 -1.61 -2.12 -9.18
C LEU A 200 -1.80 -0.59 -9.12
N ASP A 201 -1.83 -0.04 -7.91
CA ASP A 201 -1.88 1.39 -7.63
C ASP A 201 -0.50 2.01 -7.33
N GLY A 202 0.59 1.32 -7.69
CA GLY A 202 1.97 1.78 -7.53
C GLY A 202 2.19 3.16 -8.15
N ASP A 203 2.33 4.17 -7.28
CA ASP A 203 2.52 5.58 -7.64
C ASP A 203 3.80 6.09 -6.97
N PRO A 204 4.78 6.65 -7.70
CA PRO A 204 6.03 7.08 -7.07
C PRO A 204 5.81 8.11 -5.97
N ALA A 205 4.84 9.03 -6.16
CA ALA A 205 4.54 10.05 -5.18
C ALA A 205 3.85 9.47 -3.95
N SER A 206 2.70 8.80 -4.14
CA SER A 206 1.94 8.29 -3.00
C SER A 206 2.67 7.17 -2.25
N ASN A 207 3.39 6.30 -2.95
CA ASN A 207 4.19 5.25 -2.32
C ASN A 207 5.39 5.86 -1.60
N GLY A 208 6.29 6.55 -2.32
CA GLY A 208 7.53 7.09 -1.75
C GLY A 208 7.30 8.03 -0.56
N LEU A 209 6.38 8.99 -0.69
CA LEU A 209 6.11 9.95 0.39
C LEU A 209 5.43 9.30 1.59
N SER A 210 4.66 8.22 1.40
CA SER A 210 4.05 7.49 2.52
C SER A 210 5.09 6.64 3.27
N TRP A 211 6.07 6.07 2.58
CA TRP A 211 7.22 5.41 3.20
C TRP A 211 8.05 6.41 4.03
N GLN A 212 8.31 7.60 3.49
CA GLN A 212 8.99 8.67 4.22
C GLN A 212 8.18 9.19 5.42
N TRP A 213 6.85 9.25 5.30
CA TRP A 213 5.97 9.60 6.42
C TRP A 213 6.09 8.59 7.57
N VAL A 214 6.15 7.28 7.27
CA VAL A 214 6.36 6.22 8.27
C VAL A 214 7.77 6.28 8.87
N ALA A 215 8.78 6.57 8.05
CA ALA A 215 10.18 6.71 8.46
C ALA A 215 10.48 8.01 9.23
N SER A 216 9.54 8.96 9.27
CA SER A 216 9.73 10.32 9.81
C SER A 216 10.72 11.22 9.07
N THR A 217 10.97 10.91 7.80
CA THR A 217 11.73 11.77 6.88
C THR A 217 10.81 12.71 6.09
N PHE A 218 9.49 12.61 6.30
CA PHE A 218 8.48 13.57 5.88
C PHE A 218 7.31 13.66 6.88
N SER A 219 7.62 13.61 8.18
CA SER A 219 6.65 13.75 9.27
C SER A 219 7.32 14.15 10.59
N HIS A 220 6.52 14.59 11.57
CA HIS A 220 7.04 15.02 12.87
C HIS A 220 7.42 13.88 13.82
N ARG A 221 6.92 12.65 13.59
CA ARG A 221 7.18 11.47 14.41
C ARG A 221 7.10 10.20 13.56
N PRO A 222 7.89 9.15 13.85
CA PRO A 222 7.77 7.88 13.15
C PRO A 222 6.42 7.24 13.42
N TYR A 223 5.90 6.53 12.43
CA TYR A 223 4.71 5.70 12.66
C TYR A 223 5.11 4.36 13.26
N LEU A 224 4.53 4.06 14.43
CA LEU A 224 4.63 2.79 15.11
C LEU A 224 3.25 2.14 15.25
N PHE A 225 3.25 0.82 15.41
CA PHE A 225 2.10 0.03 15.82
C PHE A 225 2.54 -1.02 16.83
N ASN A 226 1.59 -1.50 17.62
CA ASN A 226 1.77 -2.64 18.51
C ASN A 226 0.78 -3.77 18.16
N GLN A 227 0.85 -4.89 18.88
CA GLN A 227 -0.03 -6.03 18.66
C GLN A 227 -1.51 -5.68 18.84
N GLU A 228 -1.85 -4.87 19.83
CA GLU A 228 -3.23 -4.41 20.07
C GLU A 228 -3.77 -3.65 18.86
N ASN A 229 -2.98 -2.75 18.27
CA ASN A 229 -3.38 -2.04 17.05
C ASN A 229 -3.71 -2.99 15.89
N ILE A 230 -2.94 -4.07 15.72
CA ILE A 230 -3.26 -5.12 14.73
C ILE A 230 -4.60 -5.78 15.06
N GLN A 231 -4.81 -6.18 16.31
CA GLN A 231 -6.01 -6.89 16.73
C GLN A 231 -7.28 -6.03 16.54
N GLU A 232 -7.25 -4.78 16.98
CA GLU A 232 -8.38 -3.84 16.89
C GLU A 232 -8.77 -3.51 15.44
N ASN A 233 -7.80 -3.51 14.53
CA ASN A 233 -8.01 -3.17 13.12
C ASN A 233 -8.19 -4.40 12.21
N GLY A 234 -8.64 -5.53 12.77
CA GLY A 234 -9.09 -6.70 12.00
C GLY A 234 -8.04 -7.80 11.83
N GLY A 235 -6.88 -7.67 12.48
CA GLY A 235 -5.80 -8.66 12.45
C GLY A 235 -5.83 -9.68 13.60
N LYS A 236 -6.88 -9.73 14.42
CA LYS A 236 -6.98 -10.65 15.58
C LYS A 236 -6.72 -12.11 15.21
N GLN A 237 -7.35 -12.59 14.13
CA GLN A 237 -7.17 -13.94 13.59
C GLN A 237 -5.73 -14.22 13.10
N TRP A 238 -4.96 -13.17 12.76
CA TRP A 238 -3.55 -13.34 12.41
C TRP A 238 -2.71 -13.56 13.66
N CYS A 239 -2.99 -12.80 14.73
CA CYS A 239 -2.32 -12.98 16.02
C CYS A 239 -2.58 -14.37 16.61
N GLU A 240 -3.82 -14.87 16.54
CA GLU A 240 -4.20 -16.19 17.07
C GLU A 240 -3.52 -17.37 16.33
N ARG A 241 -3.22 -17.20 15.04
CA ARG A 241 -2.50 -18.20 14.23
C ARG A 241 -0.98 -18.13 14.37
N CYS A 242 -0.45 -17.07 14.98
CA CYS A 242 0.98 -16.82 15.05
C CYS A 242 1.64 -17.71 16.11
N ARG A 243 2.73 -18.41 15.74
CA ARG A 243 3.44 -19.35 16.62
C ARG A 243 4.77 -18.81 17.15
N VAL A 244 5.21 -17.67 16.65
CA VAL A 244 6.47 -17.03 17.08
C VAL A 244 6.21 -16.02 18.20
N LYS A 245 7.24 -15.70 18.98
CA LYS A 245 7.17 -14.60 19.95
C LYS A 245 6.93 -13.29 19.21
N CYS A 246 5.76 -12.68 19.42
CA CYS A 246 5.36 -11.48 18.72
C CYS A 246 6.27 -10.30 19.11
N PRO A 247 7.02 -9.71 18.15
CA PRO A 247 7.86 -8.54 18.44
C PRO A 247 7.02 -7.29 18.72
N PHE A 248 5.74 -7.29 18.34
CA PHE A 248 4.82 -6.16 18.52
C PHE A 248 4.11 -6.16 19.89
N ALA A 249 4.31 -7.21 20.70
CA ALA A 249 3.65 -7.39 22.00
C ALA A 249 4.32 -6.56 23.10
N ALA A 250 4.15 -5.24 23.04
CA ALA A 250 4.58 -4.27 24.06
C ALA A 250 3.74 -2.98 23.95
N SER A 251 3.79 -2.13 24.97
CA SER A 251 3.20 -0.79 24.93
C SER A 251 3.99 0.13 24.00
N TYR A 252 3.37 1.23 23.54
CA TYR A 252 4.06 2.22 22.70
C TYR A 252 5.34 2.79 23.33
N PRO A 253 5.36 3.20 24.63
CA PRO A 253 6.59 3.69 25.24
C PRO A 253 7.72 2.66 25.27
N GLU A 254 7.40 1.39 25.54
CA GLU A 254 8.39 0.30 25.53
C GLU A 254 8.92 0.04 24.11
N LEU A 255 8.06 0.11 23.08
CA LEU A 255 8.46 0.00 21.69
C LEU A 255 9.34 1.18 21.26
N GLU A 256 8.95 2.40 21.57
CA GLU A 256 9.72 3.61 21.26
C GLU A 256 11.12 3.53 21.88
N GLN A 257 11.19 3.19 23.17
CA GLN A 257 12.47 3.01 23.84
C GLN A 257 13.28 1.91 23.15
N ARG A 258 12.74 0.70 23.00
CA ARG A 258 13.47 -0.46 22.46
C ARG A 258 13.94 -0.26 21.02
N LEU A 259 13.17 0.46 20.21
CA LEU A 259 13.45 0.61 18.79
C LEU A 259 14.31 1.85 18.48
N PHE A 260 14.27 2.91 19.28
CA PHE A 260 14.90 4.18 18.93
C PHE A 260 15.97 4.68 19.90
N SER A 261 16.20 3.97 21.02
CA SER A 261 17.32 4.22 21.93
C SER A 261 18.67 3.81 21.35
#